data_AF-A0AAU7PQZ0-F1
#
_entry.id   AF-A0AAU7PQZ0-F1
#
_cell.length_a   1.000
_cell.length_b   1.000
_cell.length_c   1.000
_cell.angle_alpha   90.00
_cell.angle_beta   90.00
_cell.angle_gamma   90.00
#
_symmetry.space_group_name_H-M   'P 1'
#
loop_
_entity.id
_entity.type
_entity.pdbx_description
1 polymer ?
#
loop_
_entity_poly.entity_id
_entity_poly.type
_entity_poly.pdbx_seq_one_letter_code
_entity_poly.pdbx_strand_id
1 'polypeptide(L)' 'MRKSPKERRNQYVQARRITTVEAAIAVKAPPAMTFSATMPAYTYTSLCSDRRLREPPVKKGKVDHGI' A
#
# COMPACT_ATOMS: atom_id res chain seq x y z
N MET A 1 36.70 -21.40 -11.59
CA MET A 1 36.22 -22.46 -10.67
C MET A 1 34.72 -22.68 -10.87
N ARG A 2 34.26 -23.93 -10.99
CA ARG A 2 32.82 -24.25 -11.09
C ARG A 2 32.22 -24.26 -9.69
N LYS A 3 31.06 -23.60 -9.53
CA LYS A 3 30.31 -23.58 -8.26
C LYS A 3 29.91 -24.99 -7.84
N SER A 4 29.96 -25.26 -6.54
CA SER A 4 29.54 -26.52 -5.97
C SER A 4 28.04 -26.77 -6.21
N PRO A 5 27.58 -28.03 -6.25
CA PRO A 5 26.15 -28.33 -6.42
C PRO A 5 25.26 -27.68 -5.36
N LYS A 6 25.74 -27.57 -4.12
CA LYS A 6 25.04 -26.91 -3.02
C LYS A 6 24.88 -25.40 -3.25
N GLU A 7 25.93 -24.72 -3.73
CA GLU A 7 25.84 -23.30 -4.06
C GLU A 7 24.85 -23.02 -5.19
N ARG A 8 24.82 -23.86 -6.22
CA ARG A 8 23.83 -23.69 -7.31
C ARG A 8 22.42 -23.85 -6.80
N ARG A 9 22.18 -24.82 -5.91
CA ARG A 9 20.87 -25.03 -5.28
C ARG A 9 20.46 -23.82 -4.45
N ASN A 10 21.38 -23.27 -3.66
CA ASN A 10 21.10 -22.08 -2.84
C ASN A 10 20.79 -20.85 -3.72
N GLN A 11 21.55 -20.64 -4.79
CA GLN A 11 21.31 -19.56 -5.76
C GLN A 11 19.95 -19.71 -6.43
N TYR A 12 19.58 -20.93 -6.84
CA TYR A 12 18.27 -21.21 -7.42
C TYR A 12 17.13 -20.93 -6.44
N VAL A 13 17.25 -21.35 -5.18
CA VAL A 13 16.25 -21.08 -4.15
C VAL A 13 16.12 -19.58 -3.88
N GLN A 14 17.24 -18.85 -3.80
CA GLN A 14 17.23 -17.41 -3.61
C GLN A 14 16.57 -16.69 -4.78
N ALA A 15 16.95 -17.03 -6.02
CA ALA A 15 16.34 -16.47 -7.22
C ALA A 15 14.82 -16.72 -7.25
N ARG A 16 14.38 -17.94 -6.93
CA ARG A 16 12.96 -18.29 -6.87
C ARG A 16 12.20 -17.50 -5.80
N ARG A 17 12.82 -17.23 -4.65
CA ARG A 17 12.20 -16.41 -3.60
C ARG A 17 12.03 -14.97 -4.05
N ILE A 18 13.05 -14.39 -4.67
CA ILE A 18 13.01 -13.01 -5.18
C ILE A 18 11.89 -12.87 -6.20
N THR A 19 11.82 -13.75 -7.19
CA THR A 19 10.77 -13.69 -8.23
C THR A 19 9.37 -13.84 -7.65
N THR A 20 9.17 -14.71 -6.66
CA THR A 20 7.86 -14.84 -6.00
C THR A 20 7.46 -13.60 -5.22
N VAL A 21 8.41 -12.92 -4.58
CA VAL A 21 8.15 -11.68 -3.83
C VAL A 21 7.82 -10.55 -4.80
N GLU A 22 8.58 -10.40 -5.89
CA GLU A 22 8.32 -9.40 -6.93
C GLU A 22 6.95 -9.62 -7.59
N ALA A 23 6.60 -10.86 -7.91
CA ALA A 23 5.27 -11.19 -8.43
C ALA A 23 4.16 -10.87 -7.43
N ALA A 24 4.36 -11.14 -6.13
CA ALA A 24 3.39 -10.80 -5.10
C ALA A 24 3.22 -9.29 -4.94
N ILE A 25 4.29 -8.51 -5.05
CA ILE A 25 4.25 -7.04 -5.03
C ILE A 25 3.51 -6.51 -6.26
N ALA A 26 3.80 -7.03 -7.45
CA ALA A 26 3.16 -6.59 -8.70
C ALA A 26 1.65 -6.89 -8.72
N VAL A 27 1.21 -7.99 -8.12
CA VAL A 27 -0.21 -8.36 -8.02
C VAL A 27 -0.93 -7.55 -6.94
N LYS A 28 -0.21 -7.15 -5.88
CA LYS A 28 -0.80 -6.36 -4.80
C LYS A 28 -1.06 -4.93 -5.29
N ALA A 29 -2.34 -4.61 -5.49
CA ALA A 29 -2.73 -3.23 -5.78
C ALA A 29 -2.11 -2.27 -4.73
N PRO A 30 -1.65 -1.08 -5.16
CA PRO A 30 -1.14 -0.09 -4.22
C PRO A 30 -2.20 0.18 -3.16
N PRO A 31 -1.81 0.35 -1.88
CA PRO A 31 -2.76 0.68 -0.83
C PRO A 31 -3.53 1.94 -1.23
N ALA A 32 -4.83 1.97 -0.92
CA ALA A 32 -5.66 3.16 -1.09
C ALA A 32 -5.11 4.29 -0.19
N MET A 33 -4.33 5.20 -0.78
CA MET A 33 -3.73 6.34 -0.07
C MET A 33 -4.61 7.58 -0.10
N THR A 34 -5.62 7.62 -0.97
CA THR A 34 -6.50 8.77 -1.11
C THR A 34 -7.72 8.62 -0.20
N PHE A 35 -8.14 9.74 0.37
CA PHE A 35 -9.32 9.79 1.23
C PHE A 35 -10.58 9.23 0.54
N SER A 36 -10.75 9.50 -0.76
CA SER A 36 -11.85 8.97 -1.57
C SER A 36 -11.76 7.47 -1.88
N ALA A 37 -10.55 6.88 -1.84
CA ALA A 37 -10.37 5.44 -2.01
C ALA A 37 -10.62 4.66 -0.69
N THR A 38 -10.45 5.32 0.45
CA THR A 38 -10.70 4.73 1.78
C THR A 38 -12.12 4.97 2.27
N MET A 39 -12.72 6.11 1.93
CA MET A 39 -14.05 6.51 2.39
C MET A 39 -15.09 6.37 1.26
N PRO A 40 -16.10 5.49 1.40
CA PRO A 40 -17.12 5.31 0.38
C PRO A 40 -18.03 6.56 0.25
N ALA A 41 -18.47 6.89 -0.95
CA ALA A 41 -19.16 8.16 -1.24
C ALA A 41 -20.39 8.45 -0.35
N TYR A 42 -21.08 7.41 0.13
CA TYR A 42 -22.24 7.57 1.02
C TYR A 42 -21.89 8.21 2.37
N THR A 43 -20.62 8.17 2.82
CA THR A 43 -20.20 8.72 4.11
C THR A 43 -20.41 10.22 4.22
N TYR A 44 -20.41 10.94 3.09
CA TYR A 44 -20.68 12.38 3.04
C TYR A 44 -22.15 12.72 2.80
N THR A 45 -23.04 11.73 2.76
CA THR A 45 -24.47 11.91 2.49
C THR A 45 -25.29 11.81 3.79
N SER A 46 -26.53 12.28 3.75
CA SER A 46 -27.50 12.16 4.86
C SER A 46 -27.85 10.71 5.22
N LEU A 47 -27.48 9.74 4.38
CA LEU A 47 -27.69 8.30 4.62
C LEU A 47 -26.65 7.69 5.57
N CYS A 48 -25.49 8.34 5.79
CA CYS A 48 -24.47 7.83 6.72
C CYS A 48 -24.92 8.05 8.17
N SER A 49 -25.07 7.00 8.97
CA SER A 49 -25.51 7.11 10.37
C SER A 49 -24.53 7.88 11.26
N ASP A 50 -23.24 7.88 10.94
CA ASP A 50 -22.22 8.65 11.66
C ASP A 50 -22.19 10.11 11.16
N ARG A 51 -22.66 11.02 12.02
CA ARG A 51 -22.74 12.44 11.71
C ARG A 51 -21.37 13.10 11.55
N ARG A 52 -20.32 12.58 12.19
CA ARG A 52 -18.96 13.15 12.12
C ARG A 52 -18.33 13.00 10.74
N LEU A 53 -18.72 11.96 10.00
CA LEU A 53 -18.22 11.69 8.65
C LEU A 53 -18.90 12.55 7.57
N ARG A 54 -20.04 13.18 7.92
CA ARG A 54 -20.75 14.12 7.04
C ARG A 54 -20.12 15.51 7.04
N GLU A 55 -19.32 15.83 8.06
CA GLU A 55 -18.60 17.09 8.11
C GLU A 55 -17.42 17.04 7.14
N PRO A 56 -17.18 18.10 6.35
CA PRO A 56 -16.01 18.15 5.47
C PRO A 56 -14.74 18.02 6.32
N PRO A 57 -13.69 17.34 5.83
CA PRO A 57 -12.44 17.24 6.56
C PRO A 57 -11.95 18.65 6.91
N VAL A 58 -11.80 18.91 8.21
CA VAL A 58 -11.38 20.21 8.72
C VAL A 58 -10.10 20.59 7.99
N LYS A 59 -10.09 21.73 7.31
CA LYS A 59 -8.88 22.28 6.67
C LYS A 59 -7.83 22.42 7.77
N LYS A 60 -6.90 21.46 7.87
CA LYS A 60 -5.71 21.63 8.72
C LYS A 60 -4.93 22.80 8.13
N GLY A 61 -5.04 23.95 8.79
CA GLY A 61 -4.24 25.12 8.47
C GLY A 61 -2.76 24.77 8.56
N LYS A 62 -2.03 25.23 7.55
CA LYS A 62 -0.57 25.40 7.45
C LYS A 62 0.26 24.12 7.66
N VAL A 63 0.83 23.65 6.55
CA VAL A 63 2.05 22.85 6.56
C VAL A 63 3.18 23.79 6.99
N ASP A 64 3.70 23.63 8.20
CA ASP A 64 4.93 24.30 8.60
C ASP A 64 6.08 23.68 7.79
N HIS A 65 6.51 24.38 6.74
CA HIS A 65 7.80 24.14 6.10
C HIS A 65 8.88 24.75 6.99
N GLY A 66 9.44 23.94 7.88
CA GLY A 66 10.64 24.29 8.63
C GLY A 66 11.79 24.66 7.70
N ILE A 67 12.38 25.84 7.93
CA ILE A 67 13.70 26.27 7.45
C ILE A 67 14.70 25.95 8.55
#